data_AF-A0A3D4ARU2-F1
#
_entry.id   AF-A0A3D4ARU2-F1
#
_cell.length_a   1.000
_cell.length_b   1.000
_cell.length_c   1.000
_cell.angle_alpha   90.00
_cell.angle_beta   90.00
_cell.angle_gamma   90.00
#
_symmetry.space_group_name_H-M   'P 1'
#
loop_
_entity.id
_entity.type
_entity.pdbx_description
1 polymer ?
#
loop_
_entity_poly.entity_id
_entity_poly.type
_entity_poly.pdbx_seq_one_letter_code
_entity_poly.pdbx_strand_id
1 'polypeptide(L)'
;GVISEPFAGLNLPAALLAITEQLPMGFVVSVLFLVLTTIFVATTGDSMTYSVSMVMTGTDHPQTSIRVFWGIMMGVMAALLISIGEGGISALQSFIVVTAVPVSFVLLPSLWTAPQIVKKMADEQGL
;
A
#
# COMPACT_ATOMS: atom_id res chain seq x y z
N GLY A 1 23.21 -18.35 2.14
CA GLY A 1 22.77 -18.78 0.81
C GLY A 1 22.09 -17.61 0.13
N VAL A 2 22.16 -17.51 -1.20
CA VAL A 2 21.76 -16.29 -1.94
C VAL A 2 20.32 -15.80 -1.68
N ILE A 3 19.40 -16.69 -1.25
CA ILE A 3 18.04 -16.30 -0.80
C ILE A 3 17.95 -16.16 0.73
N SER A 4 18.65 -17.02 1.48
CA SER A 4 18.51 -17.09 2.94
C SER A 4 19.11 -15.88 3.66
N GLU A 5 20.08 -15.21 3.03
CA GLU A 5 20.83 -14.09 3.61
C GLU A 5 20.04 -12.76 3.53
N PRO A 6 19.44 -12.38 2.38
CA PRO A 6 18.48 -11.27 2.34
C PRO A 6 17.24 -11.49 3.20
N PHE A 7 16.76 -12.73 3.30
CA PHE A 7 15.59 -13.09 4.10
C PHE A 7 15.85 -12.95 5.61
N ALA A 8 17.07 -13.27 6.08
CA ALA A 8 17.46 -13.13 7.47
C ALA A 8 17.58 -11.66 7.93
N GLY A 9 17.98 -10.75 7.03
CA GLY A 9 18.06 -9.30 7.30
C GLY A 9 16.75 -8.53 7.11
N LEU A 10 15.60 -9.21 7.01
CA LEU A 10 14.30 -8.59 6.68
C LEU A 10 14.30 -7.75 5.39
N ASN A 11 15.27 -7.96 4.50
CA ASN A 11 15.31 -7.30 3.20
C ASN A 11 14.46 -8.09 2.19
N LEU A 12 13.15 -8.07 2.43
CA LEU A 12 12.14 -8.76 1.63
C LEU A 12 12.22 -8.41 0.14
N PRO A 13 12.44 -7.15 -0.28
CA PRO A 13 12.60 -6.83 -1.70
C PRO A 13 13.82 -7.49 -2.34
N ALA A 14 14.97 -7.52 -1.65
CA ALA A 14 16.17 -8.20 -2.15
C ALA A 14 15.99 -9.73 -2.17
N ALA A 15 15.27 -10.29 -1.19
CA ALA A 15 14.92 -11.71 -1.19
C ALA A 15 14.03 -12.08 -2.38
N LEU A 16 13.02 -11.26 -2.70
CA LEU A 16 12.15 -11.45 -3.86
C LEU A 16 12.93 -11.36 -5.17
N LEU A 17 13.85 -10.38 -5.30
CA LEU A 17 14.73 -10.27 -6.47
C LEU A 17 15.65 -11.50 -6.62
N ALA A 18 16.25 -11.97 -5.52
CA ALA A 18 17.09 -13.16 -5.52
C ALA A 18 16.31 -14.43 -5.91
N ILE A 19 15.03 -14.52 -5.55
CA ILE A 19 14.14 -15.61 -5.98
C ILE A 19 13.83 -15.49 -7.48
N THR A 20 13.54 -14.28 -7.98
CA THR A 20 13.25 -14.08 -9.41
C THR A 20 14.46 -14.37 -10.30
N GLU A 21 15.68 -14.12 -9.83
CA GLU A 21 16.91 -14.46 -10.54
C GLU A 21 17.15 -15.97 -10.68
N GLN A 22 16.57 -16.79 -9.80
CA GLN A 22 16.68 -18.25 -9.87
C GLN A 22 15.68 -18.90 -10.83
N LEU A 23 14.77 -18.13 -11.43
CA LEU A 23 13.85 -18.64 -12.44
C LEU A 23 14.54 -18.77 -13.81
N PRO A 24 14.07 -19.68 -14.69
CA PRO A 24 14.55 -19.73 -16.07
C PRO A 24 14.32 -18.37 -16.74
N MET A 25 15.38 -17.80 -17.34
CA MET A 25 15.44 -16.40 -17.80
C MET A 25 15.37 -15.33 -16.68
N GLY A 26 15.98 -15.59 -15.53
CA GLY A 26 15.95 -14.70 -14.35
C GLY A 26 16.23 -13.23 -14.62
N PHE A 27 17.18 -12.88 -15.50
CA PHE A 27 17.44 -11.48 -15.88
C PHE A 27 16.22 -10.77 -16.50
N VAL A 28 15.51 -11.43 -17.42
CA VAL A 28 14.31 -10.87 -18.07
C VAL A 28 13.18 -10.74 -17.05
N VAL A 29 13.01 -11.74 -16.19
CA VAL A 29 11.98 -11.75 -15.15
C VAL A 29 12.23 -10.65 -14.11
N SER A 30 13.48 -10.45 -13.67
CA SER A 30 13.85 -9.38 -12.73
C SER A 30 13.58 -7.99 -13.30
N VAL A 31 13.88 -7.75 -14.59
CA VAL A 31 13.57 -6.47 -15.25
C VAL A 31 12.06 -6.24 -15.32
N LEU A 32 11.29 -7.25 -15.73
CA LEU A 32 9.83 -7.16 -15.76
C LEU A 32 9.24 -6.93 -14.37
N PHE A 33 9.80 -7.56 -13.34
CA PHE A 33 9.37 -7.41 -11.95
C PHE A 33 9.62 -6.00 -11.42
N LEU A 34 10.77 -5.40 -11.74
CA LEU A 34 11.05 -4.00 -11.41
C LEU A 34 10.03 -3.05 -12.06
N VAL A 35 9.78 -3.21 -13.37
CA VAL A 35 8.80 -2.39 -14.10
C VAL A 35 7.40 -2.53 -13.50
N LEU A 36 6.96 -3.76 -13.23
CA LEU A 36 5.67 -4.03 -12.61
C LEU A 36 5.55 -3.37 -11.24
N THR A 37 6.58 -3.51 -10.40
CA THR A 37 6.61 -2.92 -9.05
C THR A 37 6.56 -1.40 -9.12
N THR A 38 7.30 -0.77 -10.04
CA THR A 38 7.26 0.69 -10.24
C THR A 38 5.87 1.16 -10.65
N ILE A 39 5.22 0.48 -11.60
CA ILE A 39 3.85 0.83 -12.04
C ILE A 39 2.86 0.63 -10.88
N PHE A 40 2.97 -0.48 -10.14
CA PHE A 40 2.10 -0.76 -9.01
C PHE A 40 2.20 0.32 -7.92
N VAL A 41 3.42 0.74 -7.58
CA VAL A 41 3.67 1.82 -6.62
C VAL A 41 3.12 3.15 -7.15
N ALA A 42 3.30 3.47 -8.44
CA ALA A 42 2.77 4.70 -9.03
C ALA A 42 1.24 4.76 -9.00
N THR A 43 0.55 3.69 -9.43
CA THR A 43 -0.92 3.62 -9.45
C THR A 43 -1.52 3.60 -8.04
N THR A 44 -0.87 2.88 -7.11
CA THR A 44 -1.31 2.85 -5.71
C THR A 44 -1.08 4.21 -5.05
N GLY A 45 0.06 4.85 -5.32
CA GLY A 45 0.39 6.20 -4.86
C GLY A 45 -0.63 7.24 -5.31
N ASP A 46 -0.99 7.24 -6.59
CA ASP A 46 -2.03 8.11 -7.13
C ASP A 46 -3.36 7.93 -6.38
N SER A 47 -3.82 6.68 -6.25
CA SER A 47 -5.07 6.34 -5.54
C SER A 47 -5.05 6.78 -4.06
N MET A 48 -3.91 6.66 -3.37
CA MET A 48 -3.75 7.11 -1.99
C MET A 48 -3.79 8.62 -1.87
N THR A 49 -3.04 9.36 -2.70
CA THR A 49 -3.07 10.83 -2.69
C THR A 49 -4.47 11.36 -2.99
N TYR A 50 -5.17 10.74 -3.92
CA TYR A 50 -6.54 11.09 -4.28
C TYR A 50 -7.49 10.90 -3.10
N SER A 51 -7.47 9.72 -2.47
CA SER A 51 -8.37 9.38 -1.35
C SER A 51 -8.17 10.31 -0.16
N VAL A 52 -6.92 10.60 0.22
CA VAL A 52 -6.62 11.53 1.32
C VAL A 52 -7.09 12.94 0.98
N SER A 53 -6.86 13.38 -0.27
CA SER A 53 -7.27 14.73 -0.70
C SER A 53 -8.79 14.86 -0.77
N MET A 54 -9.51 13.81 -1.17
CA MET A 54 -10.97 13.78 -1.21
C MET A 54 -11.54 13.87 0.22
N VAL A 55 -11.01 13.08 1.15
CA VAL A 55 -11.45 13.12 2.56
C VAL A 55 -11.20 14.49 3.20
N MET A 56 -10.07 15.14 2.88
CA MET A 56 -9.74 16.47 3.40
C MET A 56 -10.59 17.60 2.82
N THR A 57 -10.95 17.51 1.54
CA THR A 57 -11.69 18.58 0.85
C THR A 57 -13.20 18.38 0.87
N GLY A 58 -13.67 17.14 1.12
CA GLY A 58 -15.08 16.77 1.03
C GLY A 58 -15.67 16.88 -0.38
N THR A 59 -14.81 16.97 -1.41
CA THR A 59 -15.21 17.12 -2.81
C THR A 59 -14.63 16.00 -3.66
N ASP A 60 -15.40 15.51 -4.64
CA ASP A 60 -14.97 14.45 -5.57
C ASP A 60 -13.86 14.89 -6.54
N HIS A 61 -13.58 16.21 -6.60
CA HIS A 61 -12.52 16.78 -7.43
C HIS A 61 -11.53 17.58 -6.57
N PRO A 62 -10.72 16.91 -5.73
CA PRO A 62 -9.74 17.61 -4.92
C PRO A 62 -8.73 18.33 -5.82
N GLN A 63 -8.43 19.58 -5.47
CA GLN A 63 -7.48 20.43 -6.20
C GLN A 63 -6.12 19.73 -6.37
N THR A 64 -5.52 19.85 -7.55
CA THR A 64 -4.24 19.23 -7.90
C THR A 64 -3.12 19.59 -6.92
N SER A 65 -3.14 20.80 -6.35
CA SER A 65 -2.19 21.25 -5.34
C SER A 65 -2.18 20.38 -4.08
N ILE A 66 -3.35 19.95 -3.59
CA ILE A 66 -3.49 19.12 -2.39
C ILE A 66 -3.01 17.70 -2.69
N ARG A 67 -3.31 17.15 -3.87
CA ARG A 67 -2.81 15.84 -4.29
C ARG A 67 -1.29 15.80 -4.35
N VAL A 68 -0.68 16.82 -4.96
CA VAL A 68 0.78 16.95 -5.05
C VAL A 68 1.42 17.09 -3.68
N PHE A 69 0.82 17.87 -2.77
CA PHE A 69 1.29 18.00 -1.40
C PHE A 69 1.36 16.63 -0.69
N TRP A 70 0.29 15.84 -0.75
CA TRP A 70 0.26 14.50 -0.15
C TRP A 70 1.22 13.52 -0.85
N GLY A 71 1.37 13.62 -2.17
CA GLY A 71 2.34 12.82 -2.92
C GLY A 71 3.78 13.09 -2.48
N ILE A 72 4.14 14.37 -2.32
CA ILE A 72 5.46 14.78 -1.82
C ILE A 72 5.66 14.32 -0.38
N MET A 73 4.67 14.48 0.50
CA MET A 73 4.78 14.00 1.89
C MET A 73 5.03 12.49 1.97
N MET A 74 4.33 11.69 1.15
CA MET A 74 4.57 10.24 1.09
C MET A 74 5.96 9.90 0.55
N GLY A 75 6.44 10.62 -0.46
CA GLY A 75 7.80 10.46 -0.98
C GLY A 75 8.89 10.82 0.05
N VAL A 76 8.70 11.89 0.80
CA VAL A 76 9.59 12.29 1.91
C VAL A 76 9.60 11.22 2.99
N MET A 77 8.43 10.71 3.39
CA MET A 77 8.35 9.64 4.38
C MET A 77 9.06 8.36 3.91
N ALA A 78 8.90 7.99 2.63
CA ALA A 78 9.61 6.86 2.05
C ALA A 78 11.13 7.06 2.07
N ALA A 79 11.62 8.24 1.70
CA ALA A 79 13.06 8.57 1.74
C ALA A 79 13.62 8.49 3.17
N LEU A 80 12.88 8.99 4.16
CA LEU A 80 13.26 8.91 5.57
C LEU A 80 13.33 7.45 6.04
N LEU A 81 12.34 6.62 5.71
CA LEU A 81 12.33 5.20 6.09
C LEU A 81 13.50 4.43 5.46
N ILE A 82 13.85 4.73 4.22
CA ILE A 82 15.03 4.15 3.56
C ILE A 82 16.32 4.57 4.31
N SER A 83 16.42 5.83 4.74
CA SER A 83 17.60 6.35 5.43
C SER A 83 17.87 5.70 6.79
N ILE A 84 16.82 5.18 7.46
CA ILE A 84 16.90 4.51 8.76
C ILE A 84 17.34 3.03 8.61
N GLY A 85 17.28 2.46 7.40
CA GLY A 85 17.70 1.08 7.12
C GLY A 85 16.78 0.02 7.74
N GLU A 86 17.36 -1.05 8.29
CA GLU A 86 16.63 -2.19 8.85
C GLU A 86 15.67 -1.80 9.99
N GLY A 87 16.03 -0.79 10.78
CA GLY A 87 15.17 -0.25 11.83
C GLY A 87 13.92 0.44 11.29
N GLY A 88 13.98 1.02 10.09
CA GLY A 88 12.86 1.75 9.46
C GLY A 88 11.72 0.82 9.08
N ILE A 89 12.03 -0.36 8.53
CA ILE A 89 11.03 -1.36 8.15
C ILE A 89 10.33 -1.93 9.39
N SER A 90 11.09 -2.29 10.42
CA SER A 90 10.53 -2.80 11.68
C SER A 90 9.65 -1.75 12.39
N ALA A 91 10.10 -0.49 12.41
CA ALA A 91 9.32 0.62 12.94
C ALA A 91 8.03 0.85 12.12
N LEU A 92 8.11 0.79 10.79
CA LEU A 92 6.95 0.91 9.91
C LEU A 92 5.94 -0.22 10.15
N GLN A 93 6.39 -1.47 10.27
CA GLN A 93 5.52 -2.60 10.58
C GLN A 93 4.81 -2.41 11.92
N SER A 94 5.54 -1.98 12.94
CA SER A 94 4.97 -1.69 14.26
C SER A 94 3.91 -0.59 14.17
N PHE A 95 4.19 0.49 13.44
CA PHE A 95 3.26 1.58 13.22
C PHE A 95 1.99 1.15 12.47
N ILE A 96 2.14 0.33 11.41
CA ILE A 96 1.00 -0.24 10.67
C ILE A 96 0.12 -1.07 11.61
N VAL A 97 0.71 -1.94 12.44
CA VAL A 97 -0.07 -2.77 13.38
C VAL A 97 -0.80 -1.90 14.40
N VAL A 98 -0.12 -0.93 15.01
CA VAL A 98 -0.71 -0.03 16.01
C VAL A 98 -1.84 0.81 15.43
N THR A 99 -1.73 1.27 14.18
CA THR A 99 -2.76 2.07 13.50
C THR A 99 -3.89 1.21 12.92
N ALA A 100 -3.63 -0.04 12.53
CA ALA A 100 -4.64 -0.95 11.99
C ALA A 100 -5.67 -1.37 13.04
N VAL A 101 -5.27 -1.53 14.31
CA VAL A 101 -6.18 -1.91 15.40
C VAL A 101 -7.36 -0.95 15.57
N PRO A 102 -7.18 0.37 15.79
CA PRO A 102 -8.29 1.30 15.93
C PRO A 102 -9.13 1.43 14.64
N VAL A 103 -8.49 1.42 13.47
CA VAL A 103 -9.20 1.46 12.17
C VAL A 103 -10.10 0.23 12.02
N SER A 104 -9.66 -0.94 12.48
CA SER A 104 -10.46 -2.17 12.45
C SER A 104 -11.75 -2.02 13.27
N PHE A 105 -11.71 -1.38 14.45
CA PHE A 105 -12.93 -1.13 15.23
C PHE A 105 -13.93 -0.21 14.51
N VAL A 106 -13.46 0.71 13.67
CA VAL A 106 -14.32 1.58 12.84
C VAL A 106 -14.91 0.81 11.66
N LEU A 107 -14.16 -0.12 11.06
CA LEU A 107 -14.60 -0.91 9.91
C LEU A 107 -15.48 -2.12 10.27
N LEU A 108 -15.38 -2.66 11.49
CA LEU A 108 -16.15 -3.83 11.90
C LEU A 108 -17.68 -3.62 11.82
N PRO A 109 -18.25 -2.50 12.31
CA PRO A 109 -19.67 -2.23 12.16
C PRO A 109 -20.10 -2.10 10.71
N SER A 110 -19.34 -1.38 9.87
CA SER A 110 -19.70 -1.18 8.47
C SER A 110 -19.71 -2.50 7.69
N LEU A 111 -18.78 -3.41 7.98
CA LEU A 111 -18.73 -4.74 7.39
C LEU A 111 -19.94 -5.60 7.80
N TRP A 112 -20.41 -5.48 9.05
CA TRP A 112 -21.60 -6.19 9.53
C TRP A 112 -22.91 -5.61 8.98
N THR A 113 -23.00 -4.28 8.85
CA THR A 113 -24.20 -3.61 8.33
C THR A 113 -24.28 -3.69 6.80
N ALA A 114 -23.16 -3.80 6.08
CA ALA A 114 -23.14 -3.90 4.62
C ALA A 114 -24.12 -4.94 4.04
N PRO A 115 -24.13 -6.22 4.46
CA PRO A 115 -25.10 -7.20 3.93
C PRO A 115 -26.55 -6.88 4.30
N GLN A 116 -26.80 -6.19 5.43
CA GLN A 116 -28.14 -5.74 5.80
C GLN A 116 -28.62 -4.58 4.92
N ILE A 117 -27.72 -3.65 4.58
CA ILE A 117 -28.00 -2.53 3.67
C ILE A 117 -28.23 -3.05 2.26
N VAL A 118 -27.43 -4.01 1.80
CA VAL A 118 -27.61 -4.66 0.49
C VAL A 118 -28.98 -5.34 0.40
N LYS A 119 -29.43 -6.05 1.46
CA LYS A 119 -30.79 -6.61 1.50
C LYS A 119 -31.87 -5.53 1.43
N LYS A 120 -31.74 -4.44 2.21
CA LYS A 120 -32.69 -3.32 2.15
C LYS A 120 -32.75 -2.67 0.76
N MET A 121 -31.60 -2.47 0.12
CA MET A 121 -31.54 -1.90 -1.23
C MET A 121 -32.13 -2.85 -2.28
N ALA A 122 -31.97 -4.17 -2.12
CA ALA A 122 -32.62 -5.15 -3.00
C ALA A 122 -34.15 -5.13 -2.84
N ASP A 123 -34.63 -5.09 -1.59
CA ASP A 123 -36.07 -4.98 -1.27
C ASP A 123 -36.67 -3.67 -1.84
N GLU A 124 -35.94 -2.55 -1.74
CA GLU A 124 -36.36 -1.24 -2.28
C GLU A 124 -36.36 -1.20 -3.83
N GLN A 125 -35.53 -2.01 -4.48
CA GLN A 125 -35.47 -2.14 -5.95
C GLN A 125 -36.43 -3.21 -6.49
N GLY A 126 -37.18 -3.89 -5.60
CA GLY A 126 -38.18 -4.89 -5.98
C GLY A 126 -37.59 -6.20 -6.53
N LEU A 127 -36.38 -6.57 -6.09
CA LEU A 127 -35.72 -7.85 -6.37
C LEU A 127 -36.01 -8.91 -5.30
#